data_AF-A0A7C4GVK0-F1
#
_entry.id   AF-A0A7C4GVK0-F1
#
_cell.length_a   1.000
_cell.length_b   1.000
_cell.length_c   1.000
_cell.angle_alpha   90.00
_cell.angle_beta   90.00
_cell.angle_gamma   90.00
#
_symmetry.space_group_name_H-M   'P 1'
#
loop_
_entity.id
_entity.type
_entity.pdbx_description
1 polymer ?
#
loop_
_entity_poly.entity_id
_entity_poly.type
_entity_poly.pdbx_seq_one_letter_code
_entity_poly.pdbx_strand_id
1 'polypeptide(L)'
;MKGLNYKKMLKFVTLLVTSLLIGTASATVYRYMYIRGSGGITIGGLKWEPGANFPQGASVQGAYVNNLNFSVPKNSILNITDCLRIVNQDNKQYTFKLEVTTVGGDPSNFTKFDLVVYNNSTGAVLDRLNLKAQGSTSDISIGASETLYIRFEIETAVDAESGYFYFTVKLTYW
;
A
#
# COMPACT_ATOMS: atom_id res chain seq x y z
N MET A 1 -32.28 -59.86 31.27
CA MET A 1 -31.87 -58.59 30.62
C MET A 1 -32.52 -57.42 31.34
N LYS A 2 -31.74 -56.56 32.02
CA LYS A 2 -32.27 -55.31 32.61
C LYS A 2 -32.47 -54.30 31.47
N GLY A 3 -33.71 -53.86 31.26
CA GLY A 3 -34.06 -52.89 30.22
C GLY A 3 -33.39 -51.53 30.42
N LEU A 4 -33.02 -50.88 29.33
CA LEU A 4 -32.49 -49.52 29.36
C LEU A 4 -33.46 -48.58 30.08
N ASN A 5 -32.94 -47.80 31.03
CA ASN A 5 -33.76 -46.83 31.76
C ASN A 5 -33.82 -45.51 30.98
N TYR A 6 -34.80 -45.40 30.08
CA TYR A 6 -35.00 -44.25 29.18
C TYR A 6 -35.01 -42.89 29.91
N LYS A 7 -35.54 -42.85 31.14
CA LYS A 7 -35.56 -41.62 31.96
C LYS A 7 -34.16 -41.13 32.35
N LYS A 8 -33.17 -42.02 32.46
CA LYS A 8 -31.78 -41.64 32.77
C LYS A 8 -31.04 -41.15 31.52
N MET A 9 -31.27 -41.80 30.37
CA MET A 9 -30.69 -41.38 29.08
C MET A 9 -31.16 -39.98 28.68
N LEU A 10 -32.46 -39.70 28.84
CA LEU A 10 -33.02 -38.39 28.49
C LEU A 10 -32.36 -37.26 29.30
N LYS A 11 -32.17 -37.45 30.62
CA LYS A 11 -31.48 -36.47 31.47
C LYS A 11 -30.04 -36.20 31.04
N PHE A 12 -29.33 -37.23 30.58
CA PHE A 12 -27.94 -37.10 30.13
C PHE A 12 -27.84 -36.34 28.80
N VAL A 13 -28.75 -36.63 27.85
CA VAL A 13 -28.83 -35.91 26.57
C VAL A 13 -29.20 -34.46 26.80
N THR A 14 -30.17 -34.17 27.67
CA THR A 14 -30.54 -32.78 28.00
C THR A 14 -29.35 -32.04 28.61
N LEU A 15 -28.61 -32.67 29.54
CA LEU A 15 -27.40 -32.10 30.15
C LEU A 15 -26.34 -31.78 29.09
N LEU A 16 -26.07 -32.71 28.17
CA LEU A 16 -25.09 -32.54 27.09
C LEU A 16 -25.47 -31.38 26.17
N VAL A 17 -26.74 -31.30 25.76
CA VAL A 17 -27.24 -30.22 24.90
C VAL A 17 -27.16 -28.86 25.63
N THR A 18 -27.52 -28.79 26.91
CA THR A 18 -27.32 -27.56 27.70
C THR A 18 -25.84 -27.19 27.86
N SER A 19 -24.94 -28.16 28.00
CA SER A 19 -23.50 -27.89 28.11
C SER A 19 -22.89 -27.34 26.81
N LEU A 20 -23.38 -27.80 25.65
CA LEU A 20 -22.99 -27.27 24.35
C LEU A 20 -23.54 -25.85 24.13
N LEU A 21 -24.73 -25.55 24.65
CA LEU A 21 -25.34 -24.23 24.59
C LEU A 21 -24.69 -23.19 25.52
N ILE A 22 -24.07 -23.62 26.63
CA ILE A 22 -23.36 -22.72 27.56
C ILE A 22 -21.91 -22.46 27.06
N GLY A 23 -21.36 -23.34 26.22
CA GLY A 23 -20.00 -23.21 25.67
C GLY A 23 -19.79 -22.11 24.62
N THR A 24 -20.84 -21.44 24.14
CA THR A 24 -20.76 -20.42 23.08
C THR A 24 -20.83 -18.98 23.59
N ALA A 25 -20.92 -18.75 24.90
CA ALA A 25 -21.02 -17.41 25.50
C ALA A 25 -19.76 -17.03 26.31
N SER A 26 -18.61 -16.96 25.64
CA SER A 26 -17.49 -16.14 26.12
C SER A 26 -16.60 -15.70 24.97
N ALA A 27 -17.16 -14.86 24.08
CA ALA A 27 -16.33 -13.99 23.27
C ALA A 27 -16.02 -12.76 24.12
N THR A 28 -14.82 -12.70 24.67
CA THR A 28 -14.26 -11.52 25.32
C THR A 28 -14.39 -10.33 24.38
N VAL A 29 -15.26 -9.37 24.71
CA VAL A 29 -15.35 -8.10 23.97
C VAL A 29 -14.15 -7.25 24.38
N TYR A 30 -13.09 -7.31 23.59
CA TYR A 30 -11.97 -6.39 23.75
C TYR A 30 -12.40 -4.98 23.33
N ARG A 31 -12.37 -4.05 24.28
CA ARG A 31 -12.54 -2.61 24.02
C ARG A 31 -11.16 -2.02 23.81
N TYR A 32 -10.86 -1.60 22.58
CA TYR A 32 -9.60 -0.95 22.26
C TYR A 32 -9.80 0.57 22.14
N MET A 33 -8.93 1.33 22.79
CA MET A 33 -8.77 2.76 22.55
C MET A 33 -7.42 2.95 21.84
N TYR A 34 -7.46 3.53 20.65
CA TYR A 34 -6.25 3.84 19.89
C TYR A 34 -6.06 5.35 19.88
N ILE A 35 -4.98 5.82 20.50
CA ILE A 35 -4.46 7.16 20.26
C ILE A 35 -3.43 7.02 19.15
N ARG A 36 -3.75 7.56 17.99
CA ARG A 36 -2.81 7.74 16.88
C ARG A 36 -2.42 9.21 16.87
N GLY A 37 -1.18 9.49 17.24
CA GLY A 37 -0.55 10.78 17.08
C GLY A 37 0.72 10.64 16.27
N SER A 38 0.98 11.58 15.37
CA SER A 38 2.28 11.78 14.76
C SER A 38 2.71 13.22 15.01
N GLY A 39 3.99 13.41 15.32
CA GLY A 39 4.59 14.72 15.49
C GLY A 39 6.04 14.64 15.02
N GLY A 40 6.42 15.56 14.14
CA GLY A 40 7.79 15.70 13.68
C GLY A 40 8.00 17.11 13.14
N ILE A 41 8.97 17.82 13.71
CA ILE A 41 9.58 18.99 13.06
C ILE A 41 10.85 18.48 12.39
N THR A 42 10.77 18.18 11.10
CA THR A 42 11.97 17.96 10.29
C THR A 42 12.36 19.28 9.65
N ILE A 43 13.48 19.83 10.09
CA ILE A 43 14.17 20.90 9.38
C ILE A 43 15.08 20.19 8.38
N GLY A 44 14.70 20.18 7.10
CA GLY A 44 15.52 19.61 6.04
C GLY A 44 15.32 18.12 5.74
N GLY A 45 15.84 17.71 4.59
CA GLY A 45 15.77 16.34 4.03
C GLY A 45 14.95 16.22 2.74
N LEU A 46 14.66 14.98 2.35
CA LEU A 46 13.78 14.69 1.22
C LEU A 46 12.31 14.65 1.66
N LYS A 47 11.42 15.27 0.88
CA LYS A 47 9.97 15.20 1.07
C LYS A 47 9.25 14.75 -0.19
N TRP A 48 8.06 14.18 0.02
CA TRP A 48 7.07 14.04 -1.04
C TRP A 48 6.32 15.35 -1.23
N GLU A 49 6.01 15.67 -2.49
CA GLU A 49 5.13 16.78 -2.83
C GLU A 49 4.12 16.32 -3.91
N PRO A 50 2.84 16.72 -3.81
CA PRO A 50 1.87 16.47 -4.88
C PRO A 50 2.33 17.07 -6.21
N GLY A 51 2.28 16.28 -7.28
CA GLY A 51 2.45 16.80 -8.64
C GLY A 51 1.14 17.36 -9.21
N ALA A 52 1.19 17.89 -10.43
CA ALA A 52 0.01 18.48 -11.09
C ALA A 52 -1.13 17.47 -11.32
N ASN A 53 -0.80 16.19 -11.54
CA ASN A 53 -1.78 15.13 -11.77
C ASN A 53 -1.90 14.18 -10.57
N PHE A 54 -1.66 14.70 -9.36
CA PHE A 54 -1.87 13.93 -8.14
C PHE A 54 -3.36 13.53 -8.01
N PRO A 55 -3.70 12.24 -7.84
CA PRO A 55 -5.09 11.77 -7.83
C PRO A 55 -5.95 12.44 -6.77
N GLN A 56 -7.21 12.74 -7.11
CA GLN A 56 -8.18 13.23 -6.14
C GLN A 56 -8.41 12.19 -5.03
N GLY A 57 -8.41 12.64 -3.78
CA GLY A 57 -8.54 11.78 -2.60
C GLY A 57 -7.23 11.21 -2.04
N ALA A 58 -6.12 11.31 -2.80
CA ALA A 58 -4.79 11.06 -2.26
C ALA A 58 -4.34 12.23 -1.38
N SER A 59 -3.40 11.98 -0.46
CA SER A 59 -2.83 13.03 0.40
C SER A 59 -1.36 12.77 0.71
N VAL A 60 -0.62 13.85 0.94
CA VAL A 60 0.75 13.80 1.48
C VAL A 60 0.72 14.36 2.90
N GLN A 61 1.18 13.56 3.86
CA GLN A 61 1.21 13.92 5.28
C GLN A 61 2.57 13.54 5.88
N GLY A 62 3.44 14.53 6.04
CA GLY A 62 4.84 14.29 6.44
C GLY A 62 5.57 13.43 5.41
N ALA A 63 6.12 12.30 5.85
CA ALA A 63 6.84 11.35 5.00
C ALA A 63 5.94 10.35 4.25
N TYR A 64 4.61 10.43 4.43
CA TYR A 64 3.66 9.44 3.92
C TYR A 64 2.83 9.99 2.77
N VAL A 65 2.69 9.19 1.72
CA VAL A 65 1.65 9.35 0.68
C VAL A 65 0.54 8.36 0.97
N ASN A 66 -0.67 8.84 1.19
CA ASN A 66 -1.83 8.02 1.54
C ASN A 66 -2.87 8.05 0.43
N ASN A 67 -3.61 6.95 0.26
CA ASN A 67 -4.74 6.81 -0.66
C ASN A 67 -4.40 7.15 -2.12
N LEU A 68 -3.17 6.87 -2.57
CA LEU A 68 -2.78 7.00 -3.96
C LEU A 68 -3.42 5.87 -4.79
N ASN A 69 -4.64 6.10 -5.25
CA ASN A 69 -5.41 5.13 -6.00
C ASN A 69 -5.53 5.57 -7.47
N PHE A 70 -5.42 4.62 -8.39
CA PHE A 70 -5.56 4.85 -9.82
C PHE A 70 -6.74 4.05 -10.36
N SER A 71 -7.62 4.71 -11.11
CA SER A 71 -8.68 4.06 -11.88
C SER A 71 -8.21 3.93 -13.32
N VAL A 72 -7.99 2.70 -13.77
CA VAL A 72 -7.41 2.40 -15.08
C VAL A 72 -8.47 1.68 -15.91
N PRO A 73 -8.88 2.24 -17.07
CA PRO A 73 -9.81 1.57 -17.96
C PRO A 73 -9.27 0.22 -18.43
N LYS A 74 -10.16 -0.74 -18.70
CA LYS A 74 -9.75 -2.02 -19.28
C LYS A 74 -9.10 -1.82 -20.65
N ASN A 75 -8.14 -2.69 -20.97
CA ASN A 75 -7.44 -2.72 -22.25
C ASN A 75 -6.82 -1.37 -22.64
N SER A 76 -6.27 -0.67 -21.66
CA SER A 76 -5.71 0.66 -21.84
C SER A 76 -4.25 0.76 -21.40
N ILE A 77 -3.57 1.72 -22.02
CA ILE A 77 -2.28 2.24 -21.59
C ILE A 77 -2.55 3.61 -20.98
N LEU A 78 -2.11 3.81 -19.74
CA LEU A 78 -2.27 5.07 -19.02
C LEU A 78 -0.93 5.52 -18.46
N ASN A 79 -0.53 6.74 -18.82
CA ASN A 79 0.65 7.40 -18.27
C ASN A 79 0.22 8.59 -17.44
N ILE A 80 0.44 8.52 -16.14
CA ILE A 80 0.11 9.60 -15.20
C ILE A 80 1.39 10.38 -14.95
N THR A 81 1.59 11.42 -15.73
CA THR A 81 2.77 12.30 -15.67
C THR A 81 2.68 13.23 -14.47
N ASP A 82 3.81 13.62 -13.86
CA ASP A 82 3.83 14.54 -12.71
C ASP A 82 2.78 14.19 -11.64
N CYS A 83 2.77 12.93 -11.22
CA CYS A 83 1.84 12.42 -10.21
C CYS A 83 2.33 12.81 -8.81
N LEU A 84 3.61 12.57 -8.55
CA LEU A 84 4.29 12.85 -7.29
C LEU A 84 5.64 13.47 -7.59
N ARG A 85 6.20 14.20 -6.62
CA ARG A 85 7.53 14.77 -6.70
C ARG A 85 8.34 14.39 -5.47
N ILE A 86 9.63 14.17 -5.67
CA ILE A 86 10.62 14.07 -4.60
C ILE A 86 11.37 15.39 -4.58
N VAL A 87 11.30 16.12 -3.47
CA VAL A 87 11.94 17.43 -3.33
C VAL A 87 13.03 17.31 -2.29
N ASN A 88 14.25 17.70 -2.66
CA ASN A 88 15.32 17.92 -1.70
C ASN A 88 15.20 19.33 -1.12
N GLN A 89 14.94 19.43 0.19
CA GLN A 89 14.77 20.71 0.87
C GLN A 89 16.10 21.29 1.41
N ASP A 90 17.19 20.54 1.26
CA ASP A 90 18.50 20.94 1.78
C ASP A 90 19.40 21.55 0.72
N ASN A 91 20.45 22.21 1.22
CA ASN A 91 21.54 22.78 0.44
C ASN A 91 22.66 21.78 0.11
N LYS A 92 22.44 20.48 0.31
CA LYS A 92 23.38 19.40 -0.04
C LYS A 92 22.71 18.34 -0.89
N GLN A 93 23.51 17.61 -1.66
CA GLN A 93 23.05 16.46 -2.43
C GLN A 93 22.73 15.27 -1.52
N TYR A 94 21.74 14.48 -1.90
CA TYR A 94 21.44 13.18 -1.31
C TYR A 94 21.50 12.08 -2.35
N THR A 95 21.76 10.85 -1.89
CA THR A 95 21.49 9.65 -2.65
C THR A 95 20.32 8.92 -2.01
N PHE A 96 19.41 8.39 -2.84
CA PHE A 96 18.27 7.64 -2.35
C PHE A 96 17.95 6.45 -3.25
N LYS A 97 17.13 5.54 -2.72
CA LYS A 97 16.50 4.47 -3.49
C LYS A 97 15.04 4.30 -3.10
N LEU A 98 14.26 3.79 -4.05
CA LEU A 98 12.88 3.39 -3.84
C LEU A 98 12.79 1.87 -3.81
N GLU A 99 12.03 1.33 -2.86
CA GLU A 99 11.87 -0.11 -2.66
C GLU A 99 10.39 -0.46 -2.56
N VAL A 100 9.93 -1.41 -3.39
CA VAL A 100 8.63 -2.05 -3.21
C VAL A 100 8.75 -3.04 -2.06
N THR A 101 8.11 -2.71 -0.95
CA THR A 101 8.14 -3.52 0.29
C THR A 101 6.96 -4.47 0.40
N THR A 102 5.83 -4.11 -0.20
CA THR A 102 4.61 -4.90 -0.19
C THR A 102 4.00 -4.88 -1.58
N VAL A 103 3.52 -6.04 -2.02
CA VAL A 103 2.68 -6.23 -3.20
C VAL A 103 1.55 -7.16 -2.83
N GLY A 104 0.34 -6.90 -3.31
CA GLY A 104 -0.77 -7.85 -3.19
C GLY A 104 -1.93 -7.54 -4.12
N GLY A 105 -2.99 -8.33 -3.99
CA GLY A 105 -4.10 -8.33 -4.92
C GLY A 105 -3.76 -9.08 -6.21
N ASP A 106 -4.13 -8.53 -7.36
CA ASP A 106 -4.07 -9.16 -8.68
C ASP A 106 -3.06 -8.49 -9.62
N PRO A 107 -1.74 -8.53 -9.34
CA PRO A 107 -0.75 -7.89 -10.20
C PRO A 107 -0.72 -8.46 -11.63
N SER A 108 -1.24 -9.67 -11.86
CA SER A 108 -1.38 -10.28 -13.19
C SER A 108 -2.37 -9.55 -14.10
N ASN A 109 -3.28 -8.75 -13.56
CA ASN A 109 -4.23 -7.95 -14.34
C ASN A 109 -3.58 -6.75 -15.04
N PHE A 110 -2.30 -6.51 -14.76
CA PHE A 110 -1.50 -5.48 -15.41
C PHE A 110 -0.35 -6.17 -16.14
N THR A 111 -0.07 -5.78 -17.39
CA THR A 111 1.17 -6.16 -18.06
C THR A 111 2.30 -5.28 -17.53
N LYS A 112 2.04 -3.99 -17.35
CA LYS A 112 2.96 -2.99 -16.80
C LYS A 112 2.32 -2.21 -15.67
N PHE A 113 3.09 -2.00 -14.60
CA PHE A 113 2.73 -1.05 -13.55
C PHE A 113 4.03 -0.53 -12.94
N ASP A 114 4.59 0.48 -13.60
CA ASP A 114 5.92 0.99 -13.28
C ASP A 114 5.82 2.39 -12.66
N LEU A 115 6.64 2.62 -11.65
CA LEU A 115 6.98 3.95 -11.17
C LEU A 115 8.28 4.38 -11.85
N VAL A 116 8.29 5.53 -12.49
CA VAL A 116 9.46 6.05 -13.21
C VAL A 116 9.87 7.39 -12.63
N VAL A 117 11.15 7.51 -12.29
CA VAL A 117 11.76 8.73 -11.74
C VAL A 117 12.39 9.52 -12.88
N TYR A 118 12.04 10.81 -12.97
CA TYR A 118 12.55 11.73 -13.98
C TYR A 118 13.29 12.90 -13.35
N ASN A 119 14.35 13.33 -14.03
CA ASN A 119 14.94 14.64 -13.79
C ASN A 119 14.04 15.72 -14.39
N ASN A 120 13.62 16.70 -13.59
CA ASN A 120 12.75 17.77 -14.06
C ASN A 120 13.40 18.66 -15.12
N SER A 121 14.67 18.98 -14.91
CA SER A 121 15.40 19.97 -15.70
C SER A 121 15.74 19.44 -17.10
N THR A 122 16.03 18.13 -17.21
CA THR A 122 16.45 17.50 -18.46
C THR A 122 15.38 16.63 -19.11
N GLY A 123 14.35 16.22 -18.37
CA GLY A 123 13.35 15.25 -18.82
C GLY A 123 13.87 13.81 -18.93
N ALA A 124 15.12 13.55 -18.50
CA ALA A 124 15.72 12.23 -18.57
C ALA A 124 15.11 11.27 -17.53
N VAL A 125 14.94 10.01 -17.93
CA VAL A 125 14.64 8.91 -16.99
C VAL A 125 15.89 8.64 -16.16
N LEU A 126 15.74 8.69 -14.84
CA LEU A 126 16.80 8.34 -13.90
C LEU A 126 16.75 6.86 -13.52
N ASP A 127 15.55 6.36 -13.20
CA ASP A 127 15.33 4.94 -12.94
C ASP A 127 13.85 4.55 -13.07
N ARG A 128 13.59 3.24 -13.05
CA ARG A 128 12.27 2.61 -13.12
C ARG A 128 12.15 1.50 -12.09
N LEU A 129 11.01 1.49 -11.41
CA LEU A 129 10.65 0.49 -10.42
C LEU A 129 9.38 -0.23 -10.84
N ASN A 130 9.48 -1.54 -11.08
CA ASN A 130 8.32 -2.39 -11.32
C ASN A 130 7.56 -2.59 -10.01
N LEU A 131 6.32 -2.09 -9.93
CA LEU A 131 5.51 -2.16 -8.71
C LEU A 131 4.82 -3.51 -8.52
N LYS A 132 4.84 -4.38 -9.52
CA LYS A 132 4.17 -5.70 -9.50
C LYS A 132 4.95 -6.76 -8.73
N ALA A 133 6.17 -6.46 -8.30
CA ALA A 133 7.02 -7.37 -7.54
C ALA A 133 7.83 -6.58 -6.50
N GLN A 134 8.26 -7.26 -5.44
CA GLN A 134 9.24 -6.67 -4.53
C GLN A 134 10.57 -6.47 -5.26
N GLY A 135 11.22 -5.34 -5.00
CA GLY A 135 12.44 -4.93 -5.66
C GLY A 135 12.77 -3.49 -5.34
N SER A 136 13.92 -3.01 -5.82
CA SER A 136 14.34 -1.63 -5.62
C SER A 136 14.92 -1.03 -6.89
N THR A 137 14.90 0.29 -6.95
CA THR A 137 15.72 1.04 -7.90
C THR A 137 17.20 0.85 -7.58
N SER A 138 18.04 1.27 -8.52
CA SER A 138 19.43 1.63 -8.24
C SER A 138 19.48 2.88 -7.36
N ASP A 139 20.71 3.27 -6.98
CA ASP A 139 20.97 4.51 -6.27
C ASP A 139 20.74 5.70 -7.21
N ILE A 140 19.88 6.63 -6.78
CA ILE A 140 19.51 7.84 -7.52
C ILE A 140 20.05 9.04 -6.75
N SER A 141 20.77 9.92 -7.45
CA SER A 141 21.24 11.18 -6.89
C SER A 141 20.20 12.28 -7.08
N ILE A 142 20.02 13.12 -6.06
CA ILE A 142 19.24 14.35 -6.11
C ILE A 142 20.05 15.51 -5.53
N GLY A 143 20.29 16.53 -6.36
CA GLY A 143 21.05 17.72 -6.03
C GLY A 143 20.39 18.57 -4.94
N ALA A 144 21.15 19.52 -4.41
CA ALA A 144 20.65 20.52 -3.47
C ALA A 144 19.49 21.32 -4.08
N SER A 145 18.41 21.51 -3.31
CA SER A 145 17.19 22.20 -3.76
C SER A 145 16.56 21.64 -5.04
N GLU A 146 16.90 20.42 -5.46
CA GLU A 146 16.39 19.82 -6.69
C GLU A 146 15.01 19.17 -6.46
N THR A 147 14.22 19.10 -7.53
CA THR A 147 12.96 18.36 -7.57
C THR A 147 12.99 17.33 -8.69
N LEU A 148 12.69 16.08 -8.34
CA LEU A 148 12.51 14.98 -9.27
C LEU A 148 11.03 14.61 -9.38
N TYR A 149 10.64 14.12 -10.55
CA TYR A 149 9.24 13.88 -10.91
C TYR A 149 8.99 12.39 -10.99
N ILE A 150 7.82 11.98 -10.50
CA ILE A 150 7.36 10.60 -10.54
C ILE A 150 6.21 10.49 -11.54
N ARG A 151 6.38 9.57 -12.47
CA ARG A 151 5.34 9.12 -13.40
C ARG A 151 4.94 7.69 -13.06
N PHE A 152 3.67 7.39 -13.24
CA PHE A 152 3.20 6.01 -13.29
C PHE A 152 2.91 5.63 -14.74
N GLU A 153 3.51 4.54 -15.20
CA GLU A 153 3.27 3.95 -16.51
C GLU A 153 2.53 2.63 -16.32
N ILE A 154 1.27 2.61 -16.73
CA ILE A 154 0.34 1.52 -16.43
C ILE A 154 -0.22 0.95 -17.72
N GLU A 155 -0.26 -0.37 -17.80
CA GLU A 155 -0.82 -1.11 -18.93
C GLU A 155 -1.58 -2.32 -18.39
N THR A 156 -2.87 -2.41 -18.70
CA THR A 156 -3.73 -3.51 -18.27
C THR A 156 -3.55 -4.73 -19.17
N ALA A 157 -3.71 -5.94 -18.64
CA ALA A 157 -3.81 -7.15 -19.43
C ALA A 157 -5.10 -7.18 -20.28
N VAL A 158 -5.04 -7.81 -21.45
CA VAL A 158 -6.08 -7.77 -22.51
C VAL A 158 -7.43 -8.39 -22.08
N ASP A 159 -7.41 -9.25 -21.06
CA ASP A 159 -8.59 -9.97 -20.55
C ASP A 159 -8.93 -9.60 -19.09
N ALA A 160 -8.29 -8.57 -18.54
CA ALA A 160 -8.57 -8.11 -17.19
C ALA A 160 -9.90 -7.32 -17.15
N GLU A 161 -10.98 -8.00 -16.79
CA GLU A 161 -12.32 -7.37 -16.68
C GLU A 161 -12.51 -6.63 -15.35
N SER A 162 -11.83 -7.05 -14.27
CA SER A 162 -11.79 -6.37 -12.98
C SER A 162 -10.64 -6.88 -12.12
N GLY A 163 -10.26 -6.13 -11.09
CA GLY A 163 -9.35 -6.60 -10.05
C GLY A 163 -8.84 -5.48 -9.18
N TYR A 164 -8.20 -5.85 -8.08
CA TYR A 164 -7.60 -4.89 -7.15
C TYR A 164 -6.13 -5.21 -7.00
N PHE A 165 -5.26 -4.22 -7.18
CA PHE A 165 -3.82 -4.33 -7.02
C PHE A 165 -3.36 -3.24 -6.06
N TYR A 166 -2.50 -3.61 -5.11
CA TYR A 166 -1.93 -2.66 -4.16
C TYR A 166 -0.44 -2.92 -3.95
N PHE A 167 0.27 -1.84 -3.63
CA PHE A 167 1.70 -1.85 -3.39
C PHE A 167 2.07 -0.87 -2.27
N THR A 168 3.27 -1.02 -1.71
CA THR A 168 3.86 -0.05 -0.79
C THR A 168 5.29 0.22 -1.20
N VAL A 169 5.62 1.49 -1.44
CA VAL A 169 6.97 1.94 -1.77
C VAL A 169 7.57 2.67 -0.58
N LYS A 170 8.80 2.28 -0.22
CA LYS A 170 9.62 2.93 0.80
C LYS A 170 10.75 3.69 0.12
N LEU A 171 10.94 4.95 0.50
CA LEU A 171 12.11 5.75 0.13
C LEU A 171 13.13 5.69 1.26
N THR A 172 14.38 5.36 0.94
CA THR A 172 15.52 5.42 1.88
C THR A 172 16.60 6.32 1.28
N TYR A 173 17.14 7.26 2.06
CA TYR A 173 18.15 8.22 1.59
C TYR A 173 19.29 8.40 2.60
N TRP A 174 20.46 8.81 2.10
CA TRP A 174 21.68 9.07 2.87
C TRP A 174 22.52 10.19 2.25
#